data_AF-A0A261CH33-F1
#
_entry.id   AF-A0A261CH33-F1
#
_cell.length_a   1.000
_cell.length_b   1.000
_cell.length_c   1.000
_cell.angle_alpha   90.00
_cell.angle_beta   90.00
_cell.angle_gamma   90.00
#
_symmetry.space_group_name_H-M   'P 1'
#
loop_
_entity.id
_entity.type
_entity.pdbx_description
1 polymer ?
#
loop_
_entity_poly.entity_id
_entity_poly.type
_entity_poly.pdbx_seq_one_letter_code
_entity_poly.pdbx_strand_id
1 'polypeptide(L)'
;STDSCCVPETVLQKNVVQNHIKNNVDYSVDPCDNFFAHVCPVTSENHFMRSLVEMKNKIVDDYKAMNPMFNDFSDEKTSQTADIIRRLQQSGELRKLCVKNEKLVTLFTRHLLKFEVNDTERMERWKALSCEGKLKMIEQLADPARKYKSSRYVLKETIDASIANSQMKKLDGKVRNLFKKLKLTVLKQLRKTPWAIRNEAVEMYEDALQKINFTTFSNLQPSVQNVTSGFVKARRECVESLNGEFSEEIEYGICEVVAVGEGLRALSEPIESVYSSDMKDILKDSSEMWNSQDNHVYVGNDFLLMANTDYLSDLYGGIGFSLTHEILHTLVFDYRDVLQNKPLAPFWTNDSKCVEEQTMKTCETFPTVTCNSTLTFEEDAADLAAYRIVWDFYQKEYGRKTVVQNYESLDKKQLFFYGAAVVFCHPNAMNPTLVPDFDHSNNYQRINSLMSQMEQFSDAFKCKPTDKMVMNRARQCELYGSKAQRKHSFGQ
;
A
#
# COMPACT_ATOMS: atom_id res chain seq x y z
N SER A 1 -5.24 28.20 -34.02
CA SER A 1 -5.64 28.02 -32.61
C SER A 1 -6.42 26.73 -32.53
N THR A 2 -5.93 25.79 -31.74
CA THR A 2 -6.69 24.57 -31.40
C THR A 2 -6.68 24.55 -29.89
N ASP A 3 -7.81 24.95 -29.32
CA ASP A 3 -8.07 24.93 -27.89
C ASP A 3 -7.75 23.53 -27.36
N SER A 4 -6.71 23.47 -26.54
CA SER A 4 -6.45 22.36 -25.62
C SER A 4 -7.64 22.30 -24.66
N CYS A 5 -8.67 21.54 -25.02
CA CYS A 5 -9.79 21.23 -24.15
C CYS A 5 -9.24 20.72 -22.81
N CYS A 6 -9.39 21.52 -21.76
CA CYS A 6 -9.16 21.12 -20.39
C CYS A 6 -10.06 19.91 -20.10
N VAL A 7 -9.46 18.73 -19.99
CA VAL A 7 -10.12 17.59 -19.34
C VAL A 7 -10.56 18.08 -17.96
N PRO A 8 -11.84 17.98 -17.58
CA PRO A 8 -12.28 18.40 -16.26
C PRO A 8 -11.42 17.70 -15.20
N GLU A 9 -10.82 18.45 -14.27
CA GLU A 9 -10.12 17.84 -13.12
C GLU A 9 -11.14 16.96 -12.38
N THR A 10 -10.83 15.68 -12.20
CA THR A 10 -11.67 14.78 -11.41
C THR A 10 -11.82 15.37 -10.01
N VAL A 11 -13.06 15.61 -9.57
CA VAL A 11 -13.32 16.12 -8.22
C VAL A 11 -13.07 15.00 -7.21
N LEU A 12 -11.90 15.04 -6.57
CA LEU A 12 -11.54 14.08 -5.53
C LEU A 12 -12.43 14.27 -4.31
N GLN A 13 -13.04 13.18 -3.82
CA GLN A 13 -13.84 13.22 -2.61
C GLN A 13 -12.99 13.68 -1.43
N LYS A 14 -13.53 14.62 -0.67
CA LYS A 14 -12.86 15.24 0.49
C LYS A 14 -13.42 14.67 1.79
N ASN A 15 -12.59 14.68 2.83
CA ASN A 15 -12.94 14.30 4.21
C ASN A 15 -13.51 12.88 4.30
N VAL A 16 -12.84 11.90 3.67
CA VAL A 16 -13.28 10.50 3.64
C VAL A 16 -13.42 9.88 5.04
N VAL A 17 -12.53 10.27 5.97
CA VAL A 17 -12.59 9.86 7.39
C VAL A 17 -13.85 10.43 8.06
N GLN A 18 -14.10 11.73 7.92
CA GLN A 18 -15.33 12.36 8.43
C GLN A 18 -16.60 11.71 7.86
N ASN A 19 -16.63 11.41 6.55
CA ASN A 19 -17.78 10.77 5.92
C ASN A 19 -18.01 9.38 6.50
N HIS A 20 -16.94 8.61 6.72
CA HIS A 20 -17.04 7.32 7.39
C HIS A 20 -17.63 7.49 8.80
N ILE A 21 -17.07 8.37 9.63
CA ILE A 21 -17.54 8.62 10.99
C ILE A 21 -19.05 8.94 11.02
N LYS A 22 -19.50 9.87 10.16
CA LYS A 22 -20.91 10.31 10.12
C LYS A 22 -21.89 9.20 9.76
N ASN A 23 -21.46 8.26 8.92
CA ASN A 23 -22.35 7.23 8.38
C ASN A 23 -22.32 5.93 9.20
N ASN A 24 -21.27 5.73 9.99
CA ASN A 24 -20.92 4.41 10.50
C ASN A 24 -20.76 4.31 12.01
N VAL A 25 -20.51 5.40 12.73
CA VAL A 25 -20.34 5.33 14.19
C VAL A 25 -21.63 4.86 14.86
N ASP A 26 -21.51 3.87 15.73
CA ASP A 26 -22.59 3.37 16.56
C ASP A 26 -22.55 4.02 17.95
N TYR A 27 -23.32 5.10 18.09
CA TYR A 27 -23.46 5.83 19.35
C TYR A 27 -24.23 5.07 20.43
N SER A 28 -24.78 3.87 20.14
CA SER A 28 -25.36 3.00 21.17
C SER A 28 -24.30 2.21 21.95
N VAL A 29 -23.10 2.06 21.38
CA VAL A 29 -21.93 1.47 22.06
C VAL A 29 -21.17 2.59 22.75
N ASP A 30 -20.96 2.46 24.06
CA ASP A 30 -20.12 3.40 24.82
C ASP A 30 -18.65 3.26 24.36
N PRO A 31 -17.99 4.35 23.91
CA PRO A 31 -16.59 4.31 23.50
C PRO A 31 -15.64 3.88 24.64
N CYS A 32 -16.03 4.07 25.91
CA CYS A 32 -15.28 3.63 27.09
C CYS A 32 -15.47 2.14 27.41
N ASP A 33 -16.47 1.48 26.82
CA ASP A 33 -16.68 0.04 26.92
C ASP A 33 -16.01 -0.72 25.77
N ASN A 34 -16.17 -0.24 24.54
CA ASN A 34 -15.60 -0.88 23.35
C ASN A 34 -15.44 0.14 22.20
N PHE A 35 -14.26 0.76 22.13
CA PHE A 35 -14.03 1.82 21.14
C PHE A 35 -14.08 1.32 19.70
N PHE A 36 -13.51 0.14 19.40
CA PHE A 36 -13.60 -0.38 18.03
C PHE A 36 -15.05 -0.61 17.61
N ALA A 37 -15.90 -1.24 18.43
CA ALA A 37 -17.29 -1.49 18.06
C ALA A 37 -18.10 -0.19 17.94
N HIS A 38 -17.75 0.83 18.73
CA HIS A 38 -18.31 2.17 18.60
C HIS A 38 -18.00 2.80 17.24
N VAL A 39 -16.79 2.62 16.69
CA VAL A 39 -16.41 3.19 15.38
C VAL A 39 -16.78 2.29 14.19
N CYS A 40 -16.72 0.97 14.37
CA CYS A 40 -16.83 -0.05 13.33
C CYS A 40 -17.90 -1.11 13.69
N PRO A 41 -19.21 -0.78 13.67
CA PRO A 41 -20.25 -1.70 14.13
C PRO A 41 -20.44 -2.91 13.21
N VAL A 42 -20.81 -4.06 13.80
CA VAL A 42 -20.97 -5.35 13.11
C VAL A 42 -22.04 -5.33 12.01
N THR A 43 -23.05 -4.45 12.12
CA THR A 43 -24.18 -4.37 11.17
C THR A 43 -23.82 -3.74 9.83
N SER A 44 -22.57 -3.32 9.67
CA SER A 44 -22.12 -2.57 8.52
C SER A 44 -21.12 -3.39 7.70
N GLU A 45 -21.24 -3.35 6.38
CA GLU A 45 -20.21 -3.86 5.46
C GLU A 45 -18.94 -2.96 5.48
N ASN A 46 -18.63 -2.34 6.63
CA ASN A 46 -17.65 -1.27 6.76
C ASN A 46 -16.23 -1.79 6.70
N HIS A 47 -15.74 -1.90 5.47
CA HIS A 47 -14.34 -2.05 5.18
C HIS A 47 -13.80 -0.71 4.65
N PHE A 48 -13.23 0.11 5.54
CA PHE A 48 -12.79 1.45 5.18
C PHE A 48 -11.73 1.42 4.07
N MET A 49 -10.70 0.57 4.20
CA MET A 49 -9.66 0.45 3.18
C MET A 49 -10.21 0.02 1.81
N ARG A 50 -11.17 -0.91 1.77
CA ARG A 50 -11.86 -1.29 0.53
C ARG A 50 -12.60 -0.10 -0.09
N SER A 51 -13.23 0.76 0.71
CA SER A 51 -13.90 1.96 0.21
C SER A 51 -12.91 2.96 -0.43
N LEU A 52 -11.66 3.05 0.06
CA LEU A 52 -10.61 3.86 -0.56
C LEU A 52 -10.19 3.27 -1.91
N VAL A 53 -10.03 1.95 -1.99
CA VAL A 53 -9.73 1.24 -3.24
C VAL A 53 -10.86 1.44 -4.27
N GLU A 54 -12.12 1.29 -3.86
CA GLU A 54 -13.29 1.51 -4.72
C GLU A 54 -13.36 2.97 -5.21
N MET A 55 -13.07 3.94 -4.35
CA MET A 55 -13.02 5.35 -4.72
C MET A 55 -11.89 5.64 -5.71
N LYS A 56 -10.70 5.06 -5.48
CA LYS A 56 -9.56 5.14 -6.41
C LYS A 56 -9.91 4.54 -7.77
N ASN A 57 -10.51 3.34 -7.79
CA ASN A 57 -10.91 2.68 -9.02
C ASN A 57 -11.97 3.49 -9.77
N LYS A 58 -12.94 4.08 -9.06
CA LYS A 58 -13.91 5.00 -9.68
C LYS A 58 -13.25 6.21 -10.35
N ILE A 59 -12.21 6.79 -9.74
CA ILE A 59 -11.45 7.89 -10.36
C ILE A 59 -10.80 7.44 -11.67
N VAL A 60 -10.26 6.22 -11.71
CA VAL A 60 -9.69 5.63 -12.93
C VAL A 60 -10.78 5.41 -13.99
N ASP A 61 -11.92 4.84 -13.61
CA ASP A 61 -13.03 4.56 -14.52
C ASP A 61 -13.61 5.84 -15.13
N ASP A 62 -13.84 6.88 -14.30
CA ASP A 62 -14.32 8.18 -14.74
C ASP A 62 -13.32 8.83 -15.72
N TYR A 63 -12.01 8.70 -15.47
CA TYR A 63 -10.98 9.16 -16.39
C TYR A 63 -10.98 8.37 -17.70
N LYS A 64 -11.05 7.03 -17.66
CA LYS A 64 -11.09 6.19 -18.86
C LYS A 64 -12.31 6.46 -19.72
N ALA A 65 -13.48 6.70 -19.11
CA ALA A 65 -14.70 7.05 -19.83
C ALA A 65 -14.55 8.33 -20.68
N MET A 66 -13.72 9.28 -20.23
CA MET A 66 -13.41 10.50 -20.98
C MET A 66 -12.24 10.34 -21.96
N ASN A 67 -11.49 9.24 -21.88
CA ASN A 67 -10.28 9.01 -22.67
C ASN A 67 -10.35 7.64 -23.36
N PRO A 68 -11.07 7.53 -24.49
CA PRO A 68 -11.33 6.25 -25.18
C PRO A 68 -10.09 5.45 -25.55
N MET A 69 -8.91 6.08 -25.61
CA MET A 69 -7.64 5.39 -25.85
C MET A 69 -7.32 4.31 -24.80
N PHE A 70 -7.93 4.38 -23.61
CA PHE A 70 -7.75 3.39 -22.55
C PHE A 70 -8.75 2.23 -22.61
N ASN A 71 -9.75 2.27 -23.50
CA ASN A 71 -10.76 1.20 -23.64
C ASN A 71 -10.13 -0.16 -24.00
N ASP A 72 -8.97 -0.12 -24.66
CA ASP A 72 -8.20 -1.32 -25.00
C ASP A 72 -7.69 -2.06 -23.74
N PHE A 73 -7.52 -1.36 -22.60
CA PHE A 73 -7.07 -1.92 -21.32
C PHE A 73 -8.25 -2.36 -20.44
N SER A 74 -9.01 -3.32 -20.95
CA SER A 74 -10.17 -3.93 -20.27
C SER A 74 -10.06 -5.45 -20.19
N ASP A 75 -10.78 -6.05 -19.23
CA ASP A 75 -10.83 -7.50 -19.04
C ASP A 75 -11.52 -8.21 -20.22
N GLU A 76 -12.48 -7.54 -20.85
CA GLU A 76 -13.16 -8.00 -22.06
C GLU A 76 -12.17 -8.11 -23.21
N LYS A 77 -11.41 -7.05 -23.51
CA LYS A 77 -10.39 -7.05 -24.58
C LYS A 77 -9.29 -8.06 -24.32
N THR A 78 -8.88 -8.20 -23.05
CA THR A 78 -7.93 -9.22 -22.62
C THR A 78 -8.44 -10.63 -22.91
N SER A 79 -9.72 -10.90 -22.64
CA SER A 79 -10.33 -12.21 -22.88
C SER A 79 -10.53 -12.48 -24.37
N GLN A 80 -11.02 -11.50 -25.13
CA GLN A 80 -11.15 -11.59 -26.59
C GLN A 80 -9.82 -11.94 -27.26
N THR A 81 -8.75 -11.22 -26.91
CA THR A 81 -7.41 -11.45 -27.47
C THR A 81 -6.86 -12.82 -27.07
N ALA A 82 -7.10 -13.26 -25.83
CA ALA A 82 -6.70 -14.60 -25.39
C ALA A 82 -7.34 -15.71 -26.22
N ASP A 83 -8.60 -15.55 -26.63
CA ASP A 83 -9.27 -16.53 -27.48
C ASP A 83 -8.73 -16.50 -28.92
N ILE A 84 -8.36 -15.33 -29.43
CA ILE A 84 -7.65 -15.19 -30.71
C ILE A 84 -6.32 -15.96 -30.66
N ILE A 85 -5.52 -15.81 -29.60
CA ILE A 85 -4.23 -16.51 -29.44
C ILE A 85 -4.41 -18.03 -29.47
N ARG A 86 -5.44 -18.56 -28.80
CA ARG A 86 -5.75 -20.00 -28.80
C ARG A 86 -6.14 -20.51 -30.18
N ARG A 87 -6.95 -19.76 -30.92
CA ARG A 87 -7.30 -20.10 -32.31
C ARG A 87 -6.07 -20.05 -33.22
N LEU A 88 -5.23 -19.03 -33.06
CA LEU A 88 -4.01 -18.86 -33.86
C LEU A 88 -3.06 -20.06 -33.74
N GLN A 89 -2.89 -20.59 -32.53
CA GLN A 89 -2.10 -21.79 -32.27
C GLN A 89 -2.55 -23.00 -33.11
N GLN A 90 -3.85 -23.11 -33.40
CA GLN A 90 -4.46 -24.27 -34.07
C GLN A 90 -4.61 -24.08 -35.59
N SER A 91 -4.61 -22.83 -36.06
CA SER A 91 -4.94 -22.48 -37.45
C SER A 91 -3.82 -22.71 -38.47
N GLY A 92 -2.56 -22.80 -38.03
CA GLY A 92 -1.40 -22.81 -38.93
C GLY A 92 -1.07 -21.46 -39.58
N GLU A 93 -1.90 -20.43 -39.39
CA GLU A 93 -1.75 -19.08 -39.96
C GLU A 93 -0.45 -18.41 -39.53
N LEU A 94 0.04 -18.70 -38.31
CA LEU A 94 1.31 -18.17 -37.81
C LEU A 94 2.51 -18.55 -38.69
N ARG A 95 2.45 -19.63 -39.46
CA ARG A 95 3.54 -19.99 -40.39
C ARG A 95 3.70 -18.98 -41.52
N LYS A 96 2.63 -18.30 -41.92
CA LYS A 96 2.70 -17.21 -42.91
C LYS A 96 3.55 -16.05 -42.38
N LEU A 97 3.59 -15.86 -41.05
CA LEU A 97 4.41 -14.83 -40.41
C LEU A 97 5.92 -15.09 -40.57
N CYS A 98 6.35 -16.35 -40.73
CA CYS A 98 7.76 -16.68 -40.96
C CYS A 98 8.29 -16.13 -42.28
N VAL A 99 7.46 -16.17 -43.33
CA VAL A 99 7.82 -15.62 -44.65
C VAL A 99 7.76 -14.09 -44.63
N LYS A 100 6.78 -13.53 -43.92
CA LYS A 100 6.54 -12.09 -43.90
C LYS A 100 7.54 -11.34 -43.03
N ASN A 101 7.70 -11.77 -41.78
CA ASN A 101 8.49 -11.07 -40.78
C ASN A 101 8.90 -11.98 -39.61
N GLU A 102 10.06 -12.64 -39.75
CA GLU A 102 10.62 -13.51 -38.71
C GLU A 102 10.88 -12.78 -37.37
N LYS A 103 11.14 -11.47 -37.42
CA LYS A 103 11.31 -10.65 -36.20
C LYS A 103 10.02 -10.63 -35.39
N LEU A 104 8.85 -10.52 -36.02
CA LEU A 104 7.56 -10.58 -35.31
C LEU A 104 7.32 -11.95 -34.68
N VAL A 105 7.69 -13.05 -35.34
CA VAL A 105 7.64 -14.40 -34.73
C VAL A 105 8.54 -14.46 -33.50
N THR A 106 9.73 -13.88 -33.58
CA THR A 106 10.64 -13.83 -32.43
C THR A 106 10.04 -13.04 -31.27
N LEU A 107 9.47 -11.86 -31.50
CA LEU A 107 8.84 -11.07 -30.44
C LEU A 107 7.61 -11.76 -29.85
N PHE A 108 6.74 -12.29 -30.71
CA PHE A 108 5.51 -13.00 -30.34
C PHE A 108 5.83 -14.22 -29.47
N THR A 109 6.71 -15.10 -29.94
CA THR A 109 7.07 -16.33 -29.23
C THR A 109 7.84 -16.03 -27.95
N ARG A 110 8.72 -15.00 -27.95
CA ARG A 110 9.44 -14.57 -26.74
C ARG A 110 8.49 -14.21 -25.61
N HIS A 111 7.41 -13.50 -25.92
CA HIS A 111 6.48 -13.05 -24.89
C HIS A 111 5.67 -14.21 -24.30
N LEU A 112 5.14 -15.09 -25.15
CA LEU A 112 4.29 -16.19 -24.72
C LEU A 112 5.06 -17.30 -24.01
N LEU A 113 6.33 -17.51 -24.37
CA LEU A 113 7.22 -18.43 -23.67
C LEU A 113 7.67 -17.80 -22.35
N LYS A 114 7.23 -18.38 -21.23
CA LYS A 114 7.73 -18.02 -19.91
C LYS A 114 9.21 -18.42 -19.81
N PHE A 115 10.12 -17.45 -19.90
CA PHE A 115 11.53 -17.62 -19.53
C PHE A 115 11.72 -17.07 -18.11
N GLU A 116 12.21 -17.91 -17.21
CA GLU A 116 12.61 -17.45 -15.88
C GLU A 116 14.00 -16.82 -15.94
N VAL A 117 14.33 -15.97 -14.96
CA VAL A 117 15.61 -15.23 -14.93
C VAL A 117 16.82 -16.18 -14.98
N ASN A 118 16.67 -17.40 -14.45
CA ASN A 118 17.72 -18.42 -14.40
C ASN A 118 17.65 -19.43 -15.56
N ASP A 119 16.68 -19.30 -16.48
CA ASP A 119 16.44 -20.24 -17.58
C ASP A 119 17.25 -19.88 -18.84
N THR A 120 18.54 -19.60 -18.63
CA THR A 120 19.45 -19.08 -19.66
C THR A 120 19.64 -20.08 -20.80
N GLU A 121 19.75 -21.37 -20.48
CA GLU A 121 19.96 -22.42 -21.49
C GLU A 121 18.77 -22.55 -22.43
N ARG A 122 17.54 -22.58 -21.91
CA ARG A 122 16.34 -22.65 -22.75
C ARG A 122 16.16 -21.39 -23.59
N MET A 123 16.51 -20.23 -23.03
CA MET A 123 16.48 -18.97 -23.77
C MET A 123 17.46 -18.97 -24.93
N GLU A 124 18.71 -19.41 -24.73
CA GLU A 124 19.69 -19.53 -25.81
C GLU A 124 19.28 -20.58 -26.84
N ARG A 125 18.73 -21.72 -26.40
CA ARG A 125 18.18 -22.73 -27.30
C ARG A 125 17.06 -22.17 -28.17
N TRP A 126 16.12 -21.43 -27.58
CA TRP A 126 15.04 -20.78 -28.31
C TRP A 126 15.55 -19.73 -29.31
N LYS A 127 16.55 -18.92 -28.93
CA LYS A 127 17.17 -17.93 -29.84
C LYS A 127 17.76 -18.60 -31.09
N ALA A 128 18.36 -19.78 -30.94
CA ALA A 128 19.00 -20.52 -32.02
C ALA A 128 18.03 -21.27 -32.95
N LEU A 129 16.73 -21.37 -32.61
CA LEU A 129 15.75 -22.05 -33.45
C LEU A 129 15.40 -21.24 -34.71
N SER A 130 15.08 -21.95 -35.80
CA SER A 130 14.42 -21.34 -36.96
C SER A 130 13.06 -20.76 -36.57
N CYS A 131 12.51 -19.93 -37.45
CA CYS A 131 11.17 -19.38 -37.29
C CYS A 131 10.11 -20.46 -36.96
N GLU A 132 10.06 -21.54 -37.74
CA GLU A 132 9.14 -22.66 -37.53
C GLU A 132 9.43 -23.39 -36.21
N GLY A 133 10.71 -23.51 -35.84
CA GLY A 133 11.12 -24.07 -34.56
C GLY A 133 10.56 -23.28 -33.37
N LYS A 134 10.61 -21.94 -33.43
CA LYS A 134 10.05 -21.05 -32.41
C LYS A 134 8.52 -21.19 -32.32
N LEU A 135 7.83 -21.26 -33.46
CA LEU A 135 6.37 -21.48 -33.48
C LEU A 135 5.98 -22.84 -32.88
N LYS A 136 6.75 -23.89 -33.18
CA LYS A 136 6.52 -25.24 -32.64
C LYS A 136 6.57 -25.26 -31.11
N MET A 137 7.41 -24.43 -30.49
CA MET A 137 7.42 -24.30 -29.02
C MET A 137 6.11 -23.72 -28.47
N ILE A 138 5.46 -22.80 -29.20
CA ILE A 138 4.13 -22.27 -28.82
C ILE A 138 3.04 -23.30 -29.07
N GLU A 139 3.08 -24.02 -30.19
CA GLU A 139 2.14 -25.10 -30.50
C GLU A 139 2.10 -26.17 -29.39
N GLN A 140 3.21 -26.39 -28.67
CA GLN A 140 3.33 -27.33 -27.55
C GLN A 140 2.83 -26.79 -26.20
N LEU A 141 2.45 -25.52 -26.08
CA LEU A 141 1.91 -24.97 -24.84
C LEU A 141 0.48 -25.46 -24.60
N ALA A 142 0.18 -25.89 -23.38
CA ALA A 142 -1.16 -26.31 -22.99
C ALA A 142 -2.20 -25.17 -23.09
N ASP A 143 -1.81 -23.93 -22.75
CA ASP A 143 -2.59 -22.72 -23.01
C ASP A 143 -1.63 -21.55 -23.32
N PRO A 144 -1.41 -21.21 -24.60
CA PRO A 144 -0.51 -20.11 -24.98
C PRO A 144 -1.03 -18.75 -24.50
N ALA A 145 -2.33 -18.61 -24.24
CA ALA A 145 -2.90 -17.35 -23.80
C ALA A 145 -2.70 -17.06 -22.31
N ARG A 146 -2.31 -18.07 -21.51
CA ARG A 146 -2.11 -17.89 -20.05
C ARG A 146 -1.07 -16.81 -19.74
N LYS A 147 0.09 -16.84 -20.42
CA LYS A 147 1.15 -15.85 -20.21
C LYS A 147 0.71 -14.46 -20.67
N TYR A 148 0.05 -14.38 -21.83
CA TYR A 148 -0.53 -13.14 -22.33
C TYR A 148 -1.51 -12.52 -21.32
N LYS A 149 -2.49 -13.29 -20.80
CA LYS A 149 -3.46 -12.80 -19.82
C LYS A 149 -2.77 -12.21 -18.59
N SER A 150 -1.86 -12.98 -17.99
CA SER A 150 -1.07 -12.52 -16.82
C SER A 150 -0.33 -11.20 -17.10
N SER A 151 0.32 -11.11 -18.26
CA SER A 151 1.06 -9.92 -18.66
C SER A 151 0.16 -8.73 -18.98
N ARG A 152 -0.99 -8.98 -19.61
CA ARG A 152 -1.99 -7.95 -19.90
C ARG A 152 -2.61 -7.39 -18.63
N TYR A 153 -2.88 -8.23 -17.62
CA TYR A 153 -3.33 -7.77 -16.29
C TYR A 153 -2.30 -6.84 -15.63
N VAL A 154 -1.02 -7.23 -15.58
CA VAL A 154 0.04 -6.36 -15.02
C VAL A 154 0.12 -5.02 -15.75
N LEU A 155 0.01 -5.03 -17.09
CA LEU A 155 0.03 -3.80 -17.88
C LEU A 155 -1.20 -2.92 -17.60
N LYS A 156 -2.39 -3.50 -17.49
CA LYS A 156 -3.62 -2.80 -17.11
C LYS A 156 -3.48 -2.16 -15.72
N GLU A 157 -3.09 -2.92 -14.69
CA GLU A 157 -2.95 -2.40 -13.32
C GLU A 157 -1.91 -1.27 -13.25
N THR A 158 -0.78 -1.43 -13.95
CA THR A 158 0.25 -0.38 -14.08
C THR A 158 -0.33 0.93 -14.64
N ILE A 159 -1.17 0.84 -15.69
CA ILE A 159 -1.80 2.00 -16.32
C ILE A 159 -2.87 2.60 -15.41
N ASP A 160 -3.68 1.77 -14.76
CA ASP A 160 -4.74 2.21 -13.85
C ASP A 160 -4.15 2.97 -12.66
N ALA A 161 -3.06 2.45 -12.08
CA ALA A 161 -2.32 3.10 -11.02
C ALA A 161 -1.65 4.42 -11.48
N SER A 162 -1.12 4.47 -12.72
CA SER A 162 -0.59 5.71 -13.31
C SER A 162 -1.67 6.77 -13.51
N ILE A 163 -2.85 6.36 -13.98
CA ILE A 163 -4.03 7.24 -14.12
C ILE A 163 -4.44 7.77 -12.74
N ALA A 164 -4.64 6.89 -11.75
CA ALA A 164 -5.02 7.29 -10.39
C ALA A 164 -4.03 8.31 -9.82
N ASN A 165 -2.73 8.02 -9.90
CA ASN A 165 -1.68 8.92 -9.44
C ASN A 165 -1.69 10.27 -10.18
N SER A 166 -1.96 10.27 -11.50
CA SER A 166 -2.04 11.49 -12.29
C SER A 166 -3.17 12.42 -11.83
N GLN A 167 -4.29 11.85 -11.38
CA GLN A 167 -5.43 12.59 -10.82
C GLN A 167 -5.14 13.06 -9.38
N MET A 168 -4.22 12.42 -8.67
CA MET A 168 -3.90 12.68 -7.26
C MET A 168 -2.57 13.43 -7.02
N LYS A 169 -1.96 14.05 -8.04
CA LYS A 169 -0.67 14.76 -7.93
C LYS A 169 -0.58 15.77 -6.78
N LYS A 170 -1.67 16.51 -6.52
CA LYS A 170 -1.75 17.48 -5.41
C LYS A 170 -1.68 16.77 -4.05
N LEU A 171 -2.31 15.60 -3.93
CA LEU A 171 -2.29 14.78 -2.71
C LEU A 171 -0.93 14.11 -2.49
N ASP A 172 -0.28 13.63 -3.57
CA ASP A 172 1.10 13.13 -3.52
C ASP A 172 2.06 14.15 -2.89
N GLY A 173 2.02 15.40 -3.38
CA GLY A 173 2.81 16.49 -2.82
C GLY A 173 2.49 16.78 -1.36
N LYS A 174 1.21 16.71 -0.97
CA LYS A 174 0.76 16.89 0.42
C LYS A 174 1.30 15.79 1.33
N VAL A 175 1.21 14.52 0.91
CA VAL A 175 1.70 13.36 1.67
C VAL A 175 3.22 13.37 1.79
N ARG A 176 3.96 13.72 0.74
CA ARG A 176 5.43 13.89 0.81
C ARG A 176 5.85 14.93 1.84
N ASN A 177 5.14 16.06 1.89
CA ASN A 177 5.40 17.10 2.89
C ASN A 177 5.03 16.65 4.30
N LEU A 178 3.91 15.94 4.45
CA LEU A 178 3.49 15.36 5.72
C LEU A 178 4.52 14.34 6.22
N PHE A 179 4.98 13.42 5.38
CA PHE A 179 6.00 12.42 5.71
C PHE A 179 7.28 13.08 6.24
N LYS A 180 7.80 14.10 5.55
CA LYS A 180 8.96 14.89 6.02
C LYS A 180 8.72 15.48 7.40
N LYS A 181 7.52 16.04 7.64
CA LYS A 181 7.15 16.64 8.93
C LYS A 181 7.09 15.59 10.05
N LEU A 182 6.51 14.41 9.77
CA LEU A 182 6.41 13.30 10.72
C LEU A 182 7.79 12.70 11.04
N LYS A 183 8.63 12.50 10.03
CA LYS A 183 10.02 12.04 10.22
C LYS A 183 10.82 12.98 11.13
N LEU A 184 10.71 14.28 10.92
CA LEU A 184 11.31 15.29 11.81
C LEU A 184 10.70 15.28 13.22
N THR A 185 9.43 14.92 13.34
CA THR A 185 8.75 14.79 14.63
C THR A 185 9.29 13.59 15.41
N VAL A 186 9.45 12.44 14.76
CA VAL A 186 10.11 11.26 15.35
C VAL A 186 11.53 11.59 15.80
N LEU A 187 12.32 12.24 14.93
CA LEU A 187 13.69 12.68 15.28
C LEU A 187 13.73 13.62 16.50
N LYS A 188 12.77 14.54 16.62
CA LYS A 188 12.67 15.41 17.80
C LYS A 188 12.35 14.65 19.08
N GLN A 189 11.58 13.57 19.00
CA GLN A 189 11.29 12.71 20.15
C GLN A 189 12.49 11.85 20.54
N LEU A 190 13.22 11.31 19.55
CA LEU A 190 14.49 10.61 19.74
C LEU A 190 15.49 11.45 20.54
N ARG A 191 15.73 12.68 20.11
CA ARG A 191 16.65 13.63 20.77
C ARG A 191 16.26 14.01 22.20
N LYS A 192 15.02 13.73 22.62
CA LYS A 192 14.52 13.97 23.98
C LYS A 192 14.43 12.70 24.82
N THR A 193 14.62 11.54 24.21
CA THR A 193 14.45 10.25 24.88
C THR A 193 15.70 9.94 25.70
N PRO A 194 15.63 9.93 27.04
CA PRO A 194 16.80 9.74 27.89
C PRO A 194 17.49 8.40 27.66
N TRP A 195 16.75 7.35 27.29
CA TRP A 195 17.35 6.07 26.90
C TRP A 195 18.24 6.21 25.66
N ALA A 196 17.76 6.85 24.59
CA ALA A 196 18.52 7.03 23.35
C ALA A 196 19.78 7.89 23.59
N ILE A 197 19.66 8.97 24.39
CA ILE A 197 20.79 9.84 24.74
C ILE A 197 21.84 9.07 25.54
N ARG A 198 21.43 8.34 26.57
CA ARG A 198 22.37 7.62 27.47
C ARG A 198 23.05 6.42 26.82
N ASN A 199 22.47 5.85 25.76
CA ASN A 199 23.06 4.77 24.99
C ASN A 199 23.76 5.26 23.71
N GLU A 200 23.96 6.58 23.55
CA GLU A 200 24.61 7.17 22.38
C GLU A 200 23.95 6.77 21.02
N ALA A 201 22.66 6.43 21.07
CA ALA A 201 21.94 5.89 19.91
C ALA A 201 21.27 6.98 19.04
N VAL A 202 21.29 8.25 19.48
CA VAL A 202 20.59 9.34 18.78
C VAL A 202 21.14 9.55 17.37
N GLU A 203 22.46 9.58 17.19
CA GLU A 203 23.08 9.77 15.87
C GLU A 203 22.80 8.58 14.95
N MET A 204 22.87 7.37 15.49
CA MET A 204 22.54 6.13 14.78
C MET A 204 21.08 6.13 14.28
N TYR A 205 20.12 6.51 15.11
CA TYR A 205 18.72 6.63 14.66
C TYR A 205 18.49 7.79 13.70
N GLU A 206 19.19 8.90 13.88
CA GLU A 206 19.12 10.01 12.95
C GLU A 206 19.61 9.60 11.55
N ASP A 207 20.72 8.87 11.49
CA ASP A 207 21.23 8.28 10.24
C ASP A 207 20.23 7.28 9.63
N ALA A 208 19.65 6.38 10.42
CA ALA A 208 18.61 5.44 9.96
C ALA A 208 17.40 6.18 9.39
N LEU A 209 16.87 7.20 10.09
CA LEU A 209 15.78 8.04 9.61
C LEU A 209 16.15 8.80 8.33
N GLN A 210 17.38 9.29 8.20
CA GLN A 210 17.83 9.98 7.00
C GLN A 210 17.87 9.05 5.79
N LYS A 211 18.25 7.79 6.00
CA LYS A 211 18.30 6.74 4.97
C LYS A 211 16.94 6.21 4.53
N ILE A 212 15.85 6.53 5.23
CA ILE A 212 14.50 6.17 4.77
C ILE A 212 14.23 6.82 3.41
N ASN A 213 14.14 5.97 2.40
CA ASN A 213 13.67 6.29 1.07
C ASN A 213 12.13 6.28 1.08
N PHE A 214 11.51 7.40 0.68
CA PHE A 214 10.05 7.54 0.65
C PHE A 214 9.57 7.58 -0.80
N THR A 215 8.78 6.59 -1.19
CA THR A 215 8.21 6.54 -2.53
C THR A 215 6.68 6.47 -2.52
N THR A 216 6.12 6.92 -3.62
CA THR A 216 4.71 6.74 -3.98
C THR A 216 4.68 6.30 -5.43
N PHE A 217 3.49 6.04 -5.97
CA PHE A 217 3.37 5.71 -7.39
C PHE A 217 3.92 6.82 -8.32
N SER A 218 4.07 8.07 -7.84
CA SER A 218 4.64 9.14 -8.67
C SER A 218 6.12 8.89 -9.04
N ASN A 219 6.86 8.11 -8.23
CA ASN A 219 8.23 7.68 -8.56
C ASN A 219 8.28 6.74 -9.78
N LEU A 220 7.20 6.01 -10.07
CA LEU A 220 7.14 5.05 -11.17
C LEU A 220 6.66 5.69 -12.48
N GLN A 221 6.11 6.90 -12.44
CA GLN A 221 5.52 7.56 -13.62
C GLN A 221 6.45 7.61 -14.84
N PRO A 222 7.77 7.92 -14.72
CA PRO A 222 8.67 7.89 -15.88
C PRO A 222 8.77 6.49 -16.50
N SER A 223 8.88 5.45 -15.67
CA SER A 223 8.90 4.07 -16.14
C SER A 223 7.59 3.68 -16.82
N VAL A 224 6.44 4.05 -16.25
CA VAL A 224 5.12 3.77 -16.86
C VAL A 224 4.91 4.51 -18.19
N GLN A 225 5.48 5.71 -18.35
CA GLN A 225 5.49 6.40 -19.65
C GLN A 225 6.27 5.62 -20.71
N ASN A 226 7.41 5.04 -20.35
CA ASN A 226 8.18 4.18 -21.25
C ASN A 226 7.40 2.92 -21.64
N VAL A 227 6.64 2.36 -20.70
CA VAL A 227 5.77 1.19 -20.93
C VAL A 227 4.67 1.50 -21.92
N THR A 228 3.96 2.61 -21.70
CA THR A 228 2.88 3.05 -22.58
C THR A 228 3.41 3.38 -23.97
N SER A 229 4.54 4.09 -24.04
CA SER A 229 5.19 4.43 -25.31
C SER A 229 5.70 3.19 -26.06
N GLY A 230 6.30 2.24 -25.33
CA GLY A 230 6.78 0.97 -25.87
C GLY A 230 5.64 0.12 -26.42
N PHE A 231 4.53 0.02 -25.69
CA PHE A 231 3.32 -0.67 -26.12
C PHE A 231 2.75 -0.05 -27.42
N VAL A 232 2.49 1.27 -27.43
CA VAL A 232 1.90 1.96 -28.58
C VAL A 232 2.81 1.86 -29.81
N LYS A 233 4.12 2.08 -29.62
CA LYS A 233 5.10 1.98 -30.70
C LYS A 233 5.15 0.57 -31.28
N ALA A 234 5.26 -0.46 -30.44
CA ALA A 234 5.35 -1.84 -30.88
C ALA A 234 4.08 -2.30 -31.61
N ARG A 235 2.89 -1.89 -31.15
CA ARG A 235 1.63 -2.17 -31.84
C ARG A 235 1.60 -1.55 -33.23
N ARG A 236 1.92 -0.27 -33.34
CA ARG A 236 1.96 0.46 -34.62
C ARG A 236 2.94 -0.18 -35.61
N GLU A 237 4.18 -0.43 -35.17
CA GLU A 237 5.22 -1.03 -36.01
C GLU A 237 4.85 -2.45 -36.46
N CYS A 238 4.14 -3.21 -35.60
CA CYS A 238 3.64 -4.52 -35.98
C CYS A 238 2.57 -4.43 -37.07
N VAL A 239 1.55 -3.57 -36.91
CA VAL A 239 0.49 -3.38 -37.92
C VAL A 239 1.08 -2.94 -39.26
N GLU A 240 1.97 -1.94 -39.25
CA GLU A 240 2.69 -1.47 -40.44
C GLU A 240 3.49 -2.59 -41.13
N SER A 241 4.08 -3.49 -40.34
CA SER A 241 4.87 -4.63 -40.85
C SER A 241 4.00 -5.73 -41.46
N LEU A 242 2.77 -5.91 -40.97
CA LEU A 242 1.85 -6.94 -41.46
C LEU A 242 1.13 -6.49 -42.74
N ASN A 243 0.87 -5.19 -42.92
CA ASN A 243 0.37 -4.60 -44.16
C ASN A 243 -0.90 -5.30 -44.71
N GLY A 244 -1.83 -5.70 -43.83
CA GLY A 244 -3.13 -6.26 -44.23
C GLY A 244 -3.09 -7.69 -44.80
N GLU A 245 -1.98 -8.42 -44.61
CA GLU A 245 -1.84 -9.82 -45.07
C GLU A 245 -2.71 -10.81 -44.29
N PHE A 246 -3.18 -10.39 -43.11
CA PHE A 246 -4.03 -11.16 -42.23
C PHE A 246 -5.41 -10.50 -42.11
N SER A 247 -6.42 -11.27 -41.74
CA SER A 247 -7.69 -10.68 -41.29
C SER A 247 -7.44 -9.74 -40.11
N GLU A 248 -8.22 -8.68 -39.99
CA GLU A 248 -8.11 -7.68 -38.91
C GLU A 248 -8.03 -8.31 -37.51
N GLU A 249 -8.81 -9.35 -37.25
CA GLU A 249 -8.81 -10.09 -35.97
C GLU A 249 -7.45 -10.75 -35.66
N ILE A 250 -6.85 -11.41 -36.65
CA ILE A 250 -5.55 -12.09 -36.51
C ILE A 250 -4.43 -11.06 -36.37
N GLU A 251 -4.46 -10.01 -37.20
CA GLU A 251 -3.49 -8.91 -37.14
C GLU A 251 -3.50 -8.28 -35.75
N TYR A 252 -4.69 -7.97 -35.23
CA TYR A 252 -4.88 -7.46 -33.87
C TYR A 252 -4.29 -8.41 -32.82
N GLY A 253 -4.62 -9.70 -32.87
CA GLY A 253 -4.11 -10.69 -31.90
C GLY A 253 -2.59 -10.80 -31.89
N ILE A 254 -1.95 -10.84 -33.06
CA ILE A 254 -0.49 -10.90 -33.17
C ILE A 254 0.15 -9.63 -32.60
N CYS A 255 -0.34 -8.47 -33.04
CA CYS A 255 0.26 -7.19 -32.66
C CYS A 255 0.01 -6.83 -31.20
N GLU A 256 -1.11 -7.24 -30.61
CA GLU A 256 -1.39 -7.03 -29.20
C GLU A 256 -0.46 -7.88 -28.32
N VAL A 257 -0.17 -9.14 -28.69
CA VAL A 257 0.83 -9.98 -27.98
C VAL A 257 2.21 -9.34 -28.02
N VAL A 258 2.65 -8.87 -29.19
CA VAL A 258 3.95 -8.20 -29.36
C VAL A 258 4.00 -6.91 -28.54
N ALA A 259 2.94 -6.11 -28.58
CA ALA A 259 2.85 -4.84 -27.87
C ALA A 259 2.88 -5.01 -26.34
N VAL A 260 2.14 -5.98 -25.80
CA VAL A 260 2.18 -6.29 -24.35
C VAL A 260 3.57 -6.72 -23.93
N GLY A 261 4.23 -7.56 -24.72
CA GLY A 261 5.59 -8.02 -24.44
C GLY A 261 6.62 -6.89 -24.40
N GLU A 262 6.58 -6.01 -25.40
CA GLU A 262 7.50 -4.86 -25.46
C GLU A 262 7.18 -3.79 -24.41
N GLY A 263 5.90 -3.55 -24.11
CA GLY A 263 5.49 -2.67 -23.02
C GLY A 263 6.05 -3.12 -21.67
N LEU A 264 5.88 -4.39 -21.31
CA LEU A 264 6.42 -4.92 -20.06
C LEU A 264 7.95 -5.01 -20.04
N ARG A 265 8.60 -5.11 -21.20
CA ARG A 265 10.06 -5.06 -21.26
C ARG A 265 10.59 -3.70 -20.79
N ALA A 266 9.87 -2.61 -21.06
CA ALA A 266 10.23 -1.30 -20.55
C ALA A 266 10.11 -1.18 -19.01
N LEU A 267 9.29 -2.02 -18.36
CA LEU A 267 9.20 -2.13 -16.89
C LEU A 267 10.38 -2.88 -16.26
N SER A 268 11.16 -3.64 -17.04
CA SER A 268 12.23 -4.49 -16.50
C SER A 268 13.49 -3.73 -16.08
N GLU A 269 13.56 -2.43 -16.35
CA GLU A 269 14.65 -1.57 -15.89
C GLU A 269 14.53 -1.31 -14.38
N PRO A 270 15.62 -1.49 -13.61
CA PRO A 270 15.61 -1.18 -12.18
C PRO A 270 15.20 0.27 -11.92
N ILE A 271 14.32 0.47 -10.95
CA ILE A 271 13.96 1.79 -10.46
C ILE A 271 14.82 2.04 -9.22
N GLU A 272 15.71 3.04 -9.28
CA GLU A 272 16.76 3.33 -8.28
C GLU A 272 16.25 3.40 -6.81
N SER A 273 14.95 3.64 -6.62
CA SER A 273 14.30 3.84 -5.33
C SER A 273 13.28 2.76 -4.95
N VAL A 274 13.25 1.61 -5.64
CA VAL A 274 12.26 0.55 -5.40
C VAL A 274 12.93 -0.81 -5.49
N TYR A 275 12.73 -1.66 -4.46
CA TYR A 275 13.21 -3.03 -4.50
C TYR A 275 12.44 -3.86 -5.53
N SER A 276 13.13 -4.79 -6.19
CA SER A 276 12.51 -5.66 -7.20
C SER A 276 11.44 -6.59 -6.61
N SER A 277 11.56 -6.96 -5.34
CA SER A 277 10.56 -7.72 -4.57
C SER A 277 9.22 -6.99 -4.49
N ASP A 278 9.26 -5.66 -4.40
CA ASP A 278 8.12 -4.83 -4.05
C ASP A 278 7.35 -4.37 -5.28
N MET A 279 7.98 -4.48 -6.46
CA MET A 279 7.43 -4.00 -7.72
C MET A 279 6.04 -4.58 -8.01
N LYS A 280 5.82 -5.86 -7.73
CA LYS A 280 4.55 -6.51 -8.02
C LYS A 280 3.39 -5.86 -7.26
N ASP A 281 3.59 -5.57 -5.98
CA ASP A 281 2.56 -5.02 -5.11
C ASP A 281 2.36 -3.53 -5.40
N ILE A 282 3.44 -2.79 -5.64
CA ILE A 282 3.38 -1.39 -6.11
C ILE A 282 2.56 -1.25 -7.41
N LEU A 283 2.77 -2.14 -8.39
CA LEU A 283 2.04 -2.08 -9.67
C LEU A 283 0.57 -2.49 -9.54
N LYS A 284 0.23 -3.30 -8.52
CA LYS A 284 -1.14 -3.65 -8.18
C LYS A 284 -1.87 -2.48 -7.49
N ASP A 285 -1.15 -1.62 -6.78
CA ASP A 285 -1.64 -0.33 -6.24
C ASP A 285 -2.94 -0.48 -5.42
N SER A 286 -3.06 -1.49 -4.57
CA SER A 286 -4.31 -1.79 -3.86
C SER A 286 -4.06 -2.11 -2.39
N SER A 287 -4.41 -1.19 -1.50
CA SER A 287 -4.18 -1.30 -0.06
C SER A 287 -2.69 -1.47 0.29
N GLU A 288 -1.80 -0.81 -0.45
CA GLU A 288 -0.35 -0.95 -0.29
C GLU A 288 0.22 0.26 0.45
N MET A 289 0.62 0.06 1.70
CA MET A 289 1.42 1.00 2.49
C MET A 289 2.20 0.18 3.50
N TRP A 290 3.52 0.34 3.49
CA TRP A 290 4.44 -0.49 4.25
C TRP A 290 5.83 0.13 4.31
N ASN A 291 6.69 -0.41 5.18
CA ASN A 291 8.14 -0.19 5.20
C ASN A 291 8.88 -1.49 4.84
N SER A 292 9.55 -1.51 3.69
CA SER A 292 10.33 -2.64 3.21
C SER A 292 11.79 -2.49 3.65
N GLN A 293 12.34 -3.56 4.22
CA GLN A 293 13.74 -3.64 4.69
C GLN A 293 14.14 -2.49 5.65
N ASP A 294 13.17 -1.98 6.42
CA ASP A 294 13.31 -0.93 7.42
C ASP A 294 13.83 0.41 6.88
N ASN A 295 13.92 0.60 5.58
CA ASN A 295 14.49 1.80 4.97
C ASN A 295 13.72 2.29 3.75
N HIS A 296 12.62 1.64 3.37
CA HIS A 296 11.86 2.01 2.18
C HIS A 296 10.37 2.05 2.52
N VAL A 297 9.85 3.27 2.72
CA VAL A 297 8.41 3.48 2.94
C VAL A 297 7.72 3.75 1.62
N TYR A 298 6.71 2.95 1.30
CA TYR A 298 5.84 3.13 0.14
C TYR A 298 4.41 3.51 0.55
N VAL A 299 3.76 4.35 -0.25
CA VAL A 299 2.35 4.72 -0.08
C VAL A 299 1.61 4.66 -1.43
N GLY A 300 0.61 3.78 -1.51
CA GLY A 300 -0.29 3.60 -2.64
C GLY A 300 -1.27 4.76 -2.86
N ASN A 301 -1.87 4.83 -4.04
CA ASN A 301 -2.74 5.94 -4.43
C ASN A 301 -4.02 6.04 -3.59
N ASP A 302 -4.58 4.91 -3.16
CA ASP A 302 -5.77 4.84 -2.30
C ASP A 302 -5.54 5.51 -0.94
N PHE A 303 -4.37 5.33 -0.33
CA PHE A 303 -4.00 6.02 0.91
C PHE A 303 -3.86 7.54 0.74
N LEU A 304 -3.49 8.03 -0.45
CA LEU A 304 -3.40 9.48 -0.71
C LEU A 304 -4.75 10.18 -0.50
N LEU A 305 -5.88 9.49 -0.75
CA LEU A 305 -7.22 10.02 -0.54
C LEU A 305 -7.48 10.47 0.91
N MET A 306 -6.88 9.78 1.88
CA MET A 306 -7.00 10.16 3.30
C MET A 306 -6.37 11.52 3.60
N ALA A 307 -5.36 11.93 2.82
CA ALA A 307 -4.76 13.25 2.96
C ALA A 307 -5.65 14.37 2.39
N ASN A 308 -6.74 14.06 1.68
CA ASN A 308 -7.69 15.05 1.16
C ASN A 308 -8.67 15.53 2.24
N THR A 309 -8.15 16.18 3.27
CA THR A 309 -8.91 16.74 4.39
C THR A 309 -8.38 18.10 4.83
N ASP A 310 -9.28 18.96 5.33
CA ASP A 310 -8.94 20.23 6.00
C ASP A 310 -8.83 20.08 7.53
N TYR A 311 -9.23 18.93 8.08
CA TYR A 311 -9.22 18.70 9.52
C TYR A 311 -7.89 18.09 9.94
N LEU A 312 -7.15 18.80 10.79
CA LEU A 312 -5.89 18.29 11.34
C LEU A 312 -6.11 17.02 12.18
N SER A 313 -7.27 16.86 12.82
CA SER A 313 -7.65 15.64 13.54
C SER A 313 -7.67 14.43 12.61
N ASP A 314 -8.34 14.54 11.46
CA ASP A 314 -8.39 13.46 10.46
C ASP A 314 -7.01 13.23 9.82
N LEU A 315 -6.30 14.31 9.49
CA LEU A 315 -4.99 14.23 8.83
C LEU A 315 -3.96 13.53 9.71
N TYR A 316 -3.85 13.92 10.98
CA TYR A 316 -2.87 13.36 11.90
C TYR A 316 -3.35 12.07 12.56
N GLY A 317 -4.63 11.99 12.94
CA GLY A 317 -5.19 10.78 13.55
C GLY A 317 -5.32 9.61 12.58
N GLY A 318 -5.56 9.87 11.29
CA GLY A 318 -5.63 8.85 10.23
C GLY A 318 -4.29 8.64 9.54
N ILE A 319 -4.10 9.25 8.36
CA ILE A 319 -2.90 8.99 7.53
C ILE A 319 -1.60 9.41 8.21
N GLY A 320 -1.62 10.41 9.09
CA GLY A 320 -0.43 10.81 9.85
C GLY A 320 0.02 9.77 10.87
N PHE A 321 -0.92 9.05 11.49
CA PHE A 321 -0.64 7.89 12.33
C PHE A 321 -0.04 6.77 11.48
N SER A 322 -0.74 6.38 10.41
CA SER A 322 -0.29 5.36 9.46
C SER A 322 1.13 5.60 8.92
N LEU A 323 1.43 6.81 8.43
CA LEU A 323 2.77 7.15 7.95
C LEU A 323 3.83 7.09 9.06
N THR A 324 3.46 7.43 10.29
CA THR A 324 4.41 7.40 11.41
C THR A 324 4.64 5.97 11.88
N HIS A 325 3.63 5.09 11.80
CA HIS A 325 3.77 3.66 12.00
C HIS A 325 4.81 3.09 11.02
N GLU A 326 4.70 3.42 9.73
CA GLU A 326 5.71 2.99 8.75
C GLU A 326 7.12 3.55 9.04
N ILE A 327 7.24 4.81 9.45
CA ILE A 327 8.53 5.38 9.86
C ILE A 327 9.11 4.62 11.07
N LEU A 328 8.25 4.14 11.96
CA LEU A 328 8.69 3.47 13.17
C LEU A 328 9.23 2.07 12.92
N HIS A 329 8.79 1.33 11.89
CA HIS A 329 9.46 0.07 11.50
C HIS A 329 10.97 0.22 11.29
N THR A 330 11.47 1.40 10.91
CA THR A 330 12.92 1.68 10.84
C THR A 330 13.65 1.61 12.18
N LEU A 331 12.92 1.72 13.29
CA LEU A 331 13.46 1.95 14.64
C LEU A 331 13.03 0.86 15.64
N VAL A 332 11.88 0.26 15.39
CA VAL A 332 11.14 -0.68 16.24
C VAL A 332 11.58 -2.10 15.93
N PHE A 333 12.29 -2.75 16.87
CA PHE A 333 13.07 -3.98 16.64
C PHE A 333 12.68 -5.15 17.55
N ASP A 334 12.22 -6.27 16.98
CA ASP A 334 11.87 -7.47 17.74
C ASP A 334 13.04 -8.46 17.92
N TYR A 335 12.72 -9.70 18.32
CA TYR A 335 13.72 -10.75 18.52
C TYR A 335 14.35 -11.23 17.19
N ARG A 336 13.64 -11.18 16.06
CA ARG A 336 14.11 -11.53 14.73
C ARG A 336 15.22 -10.58 14.29
N ASP A 337 15.11 -9.30 14.61
CA ASP A 337 16.15 -8.31 14.32
C ASP A 337 17.45 -8.58 15.06
N VAL A 338 17.33 -9.00 16.31
CA VAL A 338 18.48 -9.45 17.12
C VAL A 338 19.10 -10.71 16.50
N LEU A 339 18.28 -11.68 16.09
CA LEU A 339 18.74 -12.90 15.42
C LEU A 339 19.42 -12.62 14.07
N GLN A 340 18.98 -11.58 13.36
CA GLN A 340 19.57 -11.11 12.10
C GLN A 340 20.81 -10.23 12.32
N ASN A 341 21.19 -9.97 13.58
CA ASN A 341 22.32 -9.13 13.95
C ASN A 341 22.26 -7.74 13.28
N LYS A 342 21.06 -7.15 13.23
CA LYS A 342 20.87 -5.81 12.67
C LYS A 342 21.69 -4.79 13.49
N PRO A 343 22.33 -3.79 12.84
CA PRO A 343 23.30 -2.91 13.47
C PRO A 343 22.69 -1.84 14.40
N LEU A 344 21.36 -1.66 14.37
CA LEU A 344 20.68 -0.66 15.20
C LEU A 344 20.32 -1.23 16.58
N ALA A 345 20.41 -0.41 17.61
CA ALA A 345 19.87 -0.75 18.92
C ALA A 345 18.33 -0.62 18.92
N PRO A 346 17.57 -1.35 19.76
CA PRO A 346 16.11 -1.22 19.83
C PRO A 346 15.69 0.19 20.28
N PHE A 347 14.77 0.84 19.57
CA PHE A 347 14.31 2.21 19.87
C PHE A 347 13.71 2.42 21.27
N TRP A 348 13.21 1.36 21.91
CA TRP A 348 12.50 1.40 23.18
C TRP A 348 13.33 0.99 24.38
N THR A 349 12.81 1.35 25.55
CA THR A 349 13.37 0.94 26.84
C THR A 349 13.27 -0.57 27.07
N ASN A 350 13.92 -1.05 28.14
CA ASN A 350 13.80 -2.45 28.60
C ASN A 350 12.38 -2.85 28.96
N ASP A 351 11.51 -1.86 29.09
CA ASP A 351 10.13 -2.05 29.46
C ASP A 351 9.27 -2.42 28.26
N SER A 352 9.88 -2.72 27.11
CA SER A 352 9.20 -3.17 25.89
C SER A 352 8.30 -4.39 26.12
N LYS A 353 8.60 -5.23 27.13
CA LYS A 353 7.71 -6.31 27.59
C LYS A 353 6.30 -5.81 27.93
N CYS A 354 6.13 -4.53 28.28
CA CYS A 354 4.83 -3.92 28.49
C CYS A 354 3.92 -4.04 27.26
N VAL A 355 4.47 -4.03 26.04
CA VAL A 355 3.72 -4.15 24.79
C VAL A 355 3.12 -5.54 24.73
N GLU A 356 3.94 -6.57 24.96
CA GLU A 356 3.45 -7.96 24.98
C GLU A 356 2.40 -8.17 26.07
N GLU A 357 2.63 -7.64 27.27
CA GLU A 357 1.67 -7.69 28.38
C GLU A 357 0.37 -6.95 28.05
N GLN A 358 0.45 -5.80 27.36
CA GLN A 358 -0.72 -5.06 26.91
C GLN A 358 -1.48 -5.81 25.81
N THR A 359 -0.79 -6.41 24.83
CA THR A 359 -1.40 -7.23 23.78
C THR A 359 -2.14 -8.39 24.41
N MET A 360 -1.50 -9.15 25.31
CA MET A 360 -2.14 -10.27 26.01
C MET A 360 -3.33 -9.82 26.86
N LYS A 361 -3.21 -8.71 27.59
CA LYS A 361 -4.32 -8.16 28.37
C LYS A 361 -5.51 -7.75 27.49
N THR A 362 -5.23 -7.20 26.31
CA THR A 362 -6.24 -6.84 25.32
C THR A 362 -6.93 -8.08 24.78
N CYS A 363 -6.20 -9.16 24.53
CA CYS A 363 -6.76 -10.42 24.08
C CYS A 363 -7.70 -11.06 25.11
N GLU A 364 -7.38 -10.97 26.40
CA GLU A 364 -8.27 -11.39 27.49
C GLU A 364 -9.55 -10.54 27.56
N THR A 365 -9.40 -9.22 27.42
CA THR A 365 -10.51 -8.28 27.61
C THR A 365 -11.42 -8.20 26.38
N PHE A 366 -10.85 -8.39 25.19
CA PHE A 366 -11.47 -8.27 23.88
C PHE A 366 -11.14 -9.52 23.03
N PRO A 367 -11.73 -10.69 23.38
CA PRO A 367 -11.38 -11.96 22.77
C PRO A 367 -11.84 -12.05 21.32
N THR A 368 -10.95 -12.47 20.43
CA THR A 368 -11.25 -12.81 19.02
C THR A 368 -10.51 -14.09 18.63
N VAL A 369 -9.45 -13.99 17.82
CA VAL A 369 -8.55 -15.07 17.41
C VAL A 369 -7.46 -15.29 18.46
N THR A 370 -6.69 -16.38 18.32
CA THR A 370 -5.52 -16.65 19.17
C THR A 370 -4.49 -15.53 19.02
N CYS A 371 -4.02 -14.99 20.14
CA CYS A 371 -2.99 -13.95 20.16
C CYS A 371 -1.60 -14.54 20.35
N ASN A 372 -0.63 -13.98 19.62
CA ASN A 372 0.78 -14.26 19.83
C ASN A 372 1.54 -12.94 19.92
N SER A 373 1.65 -12.42 21.14
CA SER A 373 2.25 -11.11 21.42
C SER A 373 3.72 -11.01 21.03
N THR A 374 4.44 -12.15 20.92
CA THR A 374 5.84 -12.15 20.50
C THR A 374 5.97 -12.01 18.98
N LEU A 375 5.03 -12.56 18.20
CA LEU A 375 5.03 -12.41 16.74
C LEU A 375 4.53 -11.03 16.30
N THR A 376 3.52 -10.48 16.99
CA THR A 376 2.90 -9.19 16.64
C THR A 376 3.60 -7.99 17.28
N PHE A 377 4.69 -8.22 18.02
CA PHE A 377 5.32 -7.22 18.87
C PHE A 377 5.78 -5.98 18.10
N GLU A 378 6.40 -6.16 16.93
CA GLU A 378 6.89 -5.07 16.08
C GLU A 378 5.76 -4.13 15.65
N GLU A 379 4.66 -4.70 15.17
CA GLU A 379 3.44 -3.98 14.76
C GLU A 379 2.76 -3.26 15.92
N ASP A 380 2.56 -3.97 17.04
CA ASP A 380 1.91 -3.43 18.23
C ASP A 380 2.75 -2.29 18.85
N ALA A 381 4.09 -2.44 18.84
CA ALA A 381 5.00 -1.43 19.35
C ALA A 381 5.07 -0.21 18.41
N ALA A 382 5.08 -0.41 17.09
CA ALA A 382 4.99 0.66 16.10
C ALA A 382 3.68 1.44 16.25
N ASP A 383 2.54 0.77 16.41
CA ASP A 383 1.24 1.41 16.67
C ASP A 383 1.28 2.32 17.90
N LEU A 384 1.63 1.73 19.05
CA LEU A 384 1.66 2.44 20.33
C LEU A 384 2.59 3.64 20.27
N ALA A 385 3.77 3.45 19.68
CA ALA A 385 4.74 4.51 19.64
C ALA A 385 4.34 5.62 18.66
N ALA A 386 3.93 5.27 17.45
CA ALA A 386 3.55 6.22 16.40
C ALA A 386 2.41 7.10 16.86
N TYR A 387 1.37 6.50 17.42
CA TYR A 387 0.17 7.23 17.77
C TYR A 387 0.40 8.26 18.87
N ARG A 388 1.22 7.90 19.87
CA ARG A 388 1.65 8.84 20.91
C ARG A 388 2.51 9.98 20.36
N ILE A 389 3.45 9.71 19.42
CA ILE A 389 4.31 10.74 18.83
C ILE A 389 3.43 11.74 18.06
N VAL A 390 2.49 11.20 17.27
CA VAL A 390 1.61 11.99 16.43
C VAL A 390 0.61 12.78 17.28
N TRP A 391 0.11 12.21 18.38
CA TRP A 391 -0.72 12.92 19.35
C TRP A 391 0.03 14.12 19.97
N ASP A 392 1.24 13.89 20.49
CA ASP A 392 2.10 14.93 21.06
C ASP A 392 2.41 16.08 20.09
N PHE A 393 2.44 15.75 18.80
CA PHE A 393 2.63 16.70 17.73
C PHE A 393 1.33 17.46 17.43
N TYR A 394 0.24 16.73 17.21
CA TYR A 394 -1.10 17.25 16.96
C TYR A 394 -1.56 18.21 18.07
N GLN A 395 -1.35 17.87 19.34
CA GLN A 395 -1.70 18.71 20.47
C GLN A 395 -1.02 20.09 20.44
N LYS A 396 0.22 20.17 19.91
CA LYS A 396 0.97 21.43 19.81
C LYS A 396 0.52 22.28 18.63
N GLU A 397 0.10 21.63 17.54
CA GLU A 397 -0.46 22.30 16.36
C GLU A 397 -1.93 22.74 16.59
N TYR A 398 -2.53 22.30 17.69
CA TYR A 398 -3.90 22.64 18.07
C TYR A 398 -4.04 24.08 18.58
N GLY A 399 -4.14 25.02 17.64
CA GLY A 399 -4.36 26.44 17.92
C GLY A 399 -5.01 27.16 16.74
N ARG A 400 -6.31 27.46 16.91
CA ARG A 400 -7.21 28.29 16.08
C ARG A 400 -7.85 27.69 14.80
N LYS A 401 -9.19 27.76 14.85
CA LYS A 401 -10.24 27.72 13.80
C LYS A 401 -10.40 26.45 12.96
N THR A 402 -11.48 25.73 13.26
CA THR A 402 -12.36 25.02 12.31
C THR A 402 -13.67 24.75 13.04
N VAL A 403 -14.79 25.15 12.42
CA VAL A 403 -16.18 24.98 12.86
C VAL A 403 -16.87 24.42 11.60
N VAL A 404 -17.23 23.12 11.58
CA VAL A 404 -18.12 22.53 10.54
C VAL A 404 -19.21 21.57 11.10
N GLN A 405 -20.49 21.84 10.80
CA GLN A 405 -21.70 21.35 11.47
C GLN A 405 -21.88 19.82 11.44
N ASN A 406 -22.45 19.24 12.51
CA ASN A 406 -22.74 17.80 12.75
C ASN A 406 -21.53 16.83 12.82
N TYR A 407 -20.32 17.31 12.57
CA TYR A 407 -19.05 16.79 13.08
C TYR A 407 -18.51 17.74 14.18
N GLU A 408 -18.99 18.99 14.13
CA GLU A 408 -18.80 20.11 15.06
C GLU A 408 -19.09 19.83 16.54
N SER A 409 -19.95 18.86 16.86
CA SER A 409 -20.31 18.56 18.25
C SER A 409 -19.27 17.68 18.96
N LEU A 410 -18.38 17.02 18.19
CA LEU A 410 -17.31 16.20 18.75
C LEU A 410 -16.11 17.09 19.10
N ASP A 411 -15.50 16.84 20.26
CA ASP A 411 -14.25 17.48 20.64
C ASP A 411 -13.16 17.08 19.63
N LYS A 412 -12.31 18.02 19.24
CA LYS A 412 -11.19 17.76 18.32
C LYS A 412 -10.19 16.75 18.89
N LYS A 413 -10.21 16.52 20.21
CA LYS A 413 -9.52 15.39 20.84
C LYS A 413 -10.16 14.05 20.45
N GLN A 414 -11.49 13.93 20.55
CA GLN A 414 -12.21 12.71 20.15
C GLN A 414 -12.01 12.41 18.67
N LEU A 415 -12.05 13.44 17.81
CA LEU A 415 -11.86 13.30 16.37
C LEU A 415 -10.51 12.69 15.97
N PHE A 416 -9.45 13.00 16.72
CA PHE A 416 -8.15 12.36 16.52
C PHE A 416 -8.22 10.84 16.75
N PHE A 417 -8.92 10.42 17.82
CA PHE A 417 -9.12 9.02 18.17
C PHE A 417 -9.94 8.23 17.15
N TYR A 418 -10.97 8.86 16.58
CA TYR A 418 -11.70 8.25 15.46
C TYR A 418 -10.80 8.06 14.23
N GLY A 419 -9.89 9.00 13.95
CA GLY A 419 -9.02 8.95 12.78
C GLY A 419 -8.24 7.63 12.66
N ALA A 420 -7.69 7.12 13.76
CA ALA A 420 -6.99 5.84 13.76
C ALA A 420 -7.97 4.68 13.61
N ALA A 421 -9.03 4.64 14.42
CA ALA A 421 -9.99 3.54 14.42
C ALA A 421 -10.63 3.27 13.06
N VAL A 422 -10.93 4.32 12.29
CA VAL A 422 -11.50 4.20 10.95
C VAL A 422 -10.61 3.38 10.00
N VAL A 423 -9.28 3.53 10.07
CA VAL A 423 -8.32 2.79 9.22
C VAL A 423 -8.43 1.29 9.45
N PHE A 424 -8.72 0.87 10.68
CA PHE A 424 -8.81 -0.52 11.08
C PHE A 424 -10.21 -1.14 10.90
N CYS A 425 -11.22 -0.36 10.51
CA CYS A 425 -12.56 -0.89 10.31
C CYS A 425 -12.57 -1.97 9.22
N HIS A 426 -12.86 -3.20 9.66
CA HIS A 426 -13.00 -4.39 8.85
C HIS A 426 -14.19 -5.21 9.38
N PRO A 427 -15.14 -5.64 8.54
CA PRO A 427 -16.43 -6.18 8.97
C PRO A 427 -16.32 -7.43 9.85
N ASN A 428 -15.29 -8.24 9.61
CA ASN A 428 -15.08 -9.49 10.34
C ASN A 428 -14.11 -9.34 11.52
N ALA A 429 -13.58 -8.14 11.84
CA ALA A 429 -12.53 -8.01 12.85
C ALA A 429 -12.91 -8.59 14.23
N MET A 430 -14.18 -8.48 14.63
CA MET A 430 -14.69 -9.05 15.88
C MET A 430 -15.06 -10.54 15.79
N ASN A 431 -14.93 -11.18 14.63
CA ASN A 431 -15.27 -12.59 14.45
C ASN A 431 -14.13 -13.50 14.98
N PRO A 432 -14.40 -14.35 16.00
CA PRO A 432 -13.38 -15.21 16.59
C PRO A 432 -12.95 -16.39 15.69
N THR A 433 -13.67 -16.65 14.59
CA THR A 433 -13.33 -17.74 13.65
C THR A 433 -12.45 -17.28 12.49
N LEU A 434 -11.95 -16.04 12.50
CA LEU A 434 -11.01 -15.59 11.50
C LEU A 434 -9.69 -16.37 11.58
N VAL A 435 -9.06 -16.55 10.42
CA VAL A 435 -7.67 -17.05 10.38
C VAL A 435 -6.78 -15.95 10.97
N PRO A 436 -5.94 -16.26 11.98
CA PRO A 436 -5.01 -15.28 12.53
C PRO A 436 -4.06 -14.77 11.44
N ASP A 437 -3.85 -13.45 11.42
CA ASP A 437 -2.65 -12.88 10.84
C ASP A 437 -1.48 -13.20 11.79
N PHE A 438 -0.33 -13.55 11.21
CA PHE A 438 0.86 -13.88 11.98
C PHE A 438 1.80 -12.68 12.15
N ASP A 439 1.64 -11.65 11.32
CA ASP A 439 2.47 -10.46 11.39
C ASP A 439 1.80 -9.37 12.25
N HIS A 440 0.46 -9.24 12.19
CA HIS A 440 -0.30 -8.24 12.95
C HIS A 440 -1.27 -8.83 13.97
N SER A 441 -1.47 -8.11 15.08
CA SER A 441 -2.62 -8.30 15.95
C SER A 441 -3.93 -8.04 15.17
N ASN A 442 -5.03 -8.70 15.56
CA ASN A 442 -6.33 -8.43 14.94
C ASN A 442 -6.73 -6.95 15.10
N ASN A 443 -7.25 -6.32 14.05
CA ASN A 443 -7.69 -4.92 14.04
C ASN A 443 -8.55 -4.49 15.24
N TYR A 444 -9.44 -5.36 15.71
CA TYR A 444 -10.27 -5.13 16.90
C TYR A 444 -9.41 -4.94 18.16
N GLN A 445 -8.39 -5.78 18.30
CA GLN A 445 -7.47 -5.77 19.42
C GLN A 445 -6.44 -4.64 19.28
N ARG A 446 -5.92 -4.36 18.07
CA ARG A 446 -4.99 -3.24 17.82
C ARG A 446 -5.57 -1.92 18.31
N ILE A 447 -6.80 -1.59 17.89
CA ILE A 447 -7.45 -0.34 18.32
C ILE A 447 -7.72 -0.31 19.81
N ASN A 448 -8.29 -1.38 20.37
CA ASN A 448 -8.61 -1.36 21.79
C ASN A 448 -7.35 -1.33 22.66
N SER A 449 -6.27 -2.02 22.26
CA SER A 449 -4.94 -1.94 22.89
C SER A 449 -4.38 -0.52 22.85
N LEU A 450 -4.38 0.09 21.65
CA LEU A 450 -3.87 1.42 21.40
C LEU A 450 -4.56 2.48 22.26
N MET A 451 -5.90 2.49 22.28
CA MET A 451 -6.67 3.46 23.06
C MET A 451 -6.49 3.26 24.57
N SER A 452 -6.41 2.01 25.04
CA SER A 452 -6.21 1.71 26.46
C SER A 452 -4.88 2.27 27.00
N GLN A 453 -3.87 2.38 26.13
CA GLN A 453 -2.55 2.93 26.43
C GLN A 453 -2.45 4.47 26.35
N MET A 454 -3.55 5.16 26.05
CA MET A 454 -3.62 6.61 25.91
C MET A 454 -4.47 7.22 27.03
N GLU A 455 -3.87 7.85 28.04
CA GLU A 455 -4.64 8.60 29.06
C GLU A 455 -5.51 9.69 28.44
N GLN A 456 -5.01 10.27 27.36
CA GLN A 456 -5.70 11.32 26.64
C GLN A 456 -6.95 10.83 25.90
N PHE A 457 -7.03 9.52 25.61
CA PHE A 457 -8.27 8.89 25.13
C PHE A 457 -9.32 8.92 26.24
N SER A 458 -8.98 8.41 27.43
CA SER A 458 -9.87 8.43 28.60
C SER A 458 -10.33 9.85 28.93
N ASP A 459 -9.44 10.84 28.84
CA ASP A 459 -9.78 12.25 29.04
C ASP A 459 -10.73 12.81 27.97
N ALA A 460 -10.57 12.39 26.72
CA ALA A 460 -11.38 12.85 25.58
C ALA A 460 -12.80 12.30 25.63
N PHE A 461 -12.96 11.03 26.04
CA PHE A 461 -14.27 10.35 26.13
C PHE A 461 -14.85 10.32 27.55
N LYS A 462 -14.15 10.90 28.53
CA LYS A 462 -14.56 10.95 29.95
C LYS A 462 -14.74 9.57 30.57
N CYS A 463 -13.88 8.64 30.20
CA CYS A 463 -13.90 7.29 30.74
C CYS A 463 -13.53 7.28 32.22
N LYS A 464 -14.29 6.53 33.02
CA LYS A 464 -14.05 6.29 34.43
C LYS A 464 -12.98 5.20 34.59
N PRO A 465 -12.26 5.18 35.73
CA PRO A 465 -11.28 4.13 36.02
C PRO A 465 -11.83 2.70 35.95
N THR A 466 -13.14 2.52 36.14
CA THR A 466 -13.83 1.23 36.11
C THR A 466 -14.27 0.80 34.71
N ASP A 467 -14.21 1.68 33.72
CA ASP A 467 -14.69 1.37 32.37
C ASP A 467 -13.75 0.38 31.68
N LYS A 468 -14.31 -0.46 30.81
CA LYS A 468 -13.61 -1.61 30.25
C LYS A 468 -12.33 -1.22 29.50
N MET A 469 -12.36 -0.13 28.72
CA MET A 469 -11.19 0.39 28.01
C MET A 469 -10.08 0.86 28.96
N VAL A 470 -10.42 1.38 30.14
CA VAL A 470 -9.40 1.81 31.12
C VAL A 470 -8.82 0.62 31.86
N MET A 471 -9.68 -0.33 32.26
CA MET A 471 -9.29 -1.58 32.92
C MET A 471 -8.49 -2.53 32.01
N ASN A 472 -8.57 -2.34 30.68
CA ASN A 472 -7.77 -3.07 29.71
C ASN A 472 -6.29 -2.66 29.69
N ARG A 473 -5.90 -1.58 30.37
CA ARG A 473 -4.49 -1.21 30.49
C ARG A 473 -3.78 -2.19 31.43
N ALA A 474 -2.90 -3.04 30.89
CA ALA A 474 -2.07 -3.95 31.70
C ALA A 474 -1.21 -3.16 32.69
N ARG A 475 -0.51 -2.17 32.15
CA ARG A 475 0.23 -1.12 32.84
C ARG A 475 0.61 -0.04 31.83
N GLN A 476 1.04 1.13 32.28
CA GLN A 476 1.50 2.17 31.37
C GLN A 476 2.79 1.73 30.68
N CYS A 477 2.78 1.68 29.34
CA CYS A 477 4.00 1.47 28.56
C CYS A 477 4.84 2.75 28.50
N GLU A 478 6.12 2.68 28.85
CA GLU A 478 7.08 3.78 28.67
C GLU A 478 8.08 3.42 27.57
N LEU A 479 7.62 3.51 26.31
CA LEU A 479 8.39 3.11 25.12
C LEU A 479 9.51 4.11 24.81
N TYR A 480 9.25 5.41 24.94
CA TYR A 480 10.21 6.50 24.70
C TYR A 480 9.82 7.74 25.54
N GLY A 481 10.61 8.83 25.47
CA GLY A 481 10.31 10.08 26.18
C GLY A 481 10.90 10.17 27.59
N SER A 482 10.63 11.25 28.34
CA SER A 482 11.40 11.63 29.54
C SER A 482 11.35 10.64 30.71
N LYS A 483 10.33 9.77 30.75
CA LYS A 483 10.17 8.72 31.77
C LYS A 483 10.83 7.39 31.39
N ALA A 484 11.38 7.30 30.17
CA ALA A 484 12.08 6.12 29.67
C ALA A 484 13.31 5.75 30.52
N GLN A 485 13.29 4.57 31.13
CA GLN A 485 14.33 4.08 32.05
C GLN A 485 15.47 3.31 31.34
N ARG A 486 16.60 3.13 32.04
CA ARG A 486 17.85 2.48 31.58
C ARG A 486 17.82 0.95 31.82
N LYS A 487 18.43 0.11 30.95
CA LYS A 487 19.21 -1.08 31.41
C LYS A 487 20.67 -0.74 31.27
N HIS A 488 21.47 -1.43 32.07
CA HIS A 488 22.92 -1.45 31.97
C HIS A 488 23.40 -1.40 30.52
N SER A 489 24.50 -0.66 30.33
CA SER A 489 25.26 -0.60 29.08
C SER A 489 25.20 -1.95 28.37
N PHE A 490 24.86 -1.95 27.08
CA PHE A 490 25.16 -3.10 26.23
C PHE A 490 26.61 -3.48 26.54
N GLY A 491 26.77 -4.63 27.19
CA GLY A 491 28.06 -5.12 27.64
C GLY A 491 28.95 -5.35 26.44
N GLN A 492 30.24 -5.13 26.67
CA GLN A 492 31.37 -5.38 25.77
C GLN A 492 31.25 -6.63 24.91
#